data_AF-A0A1A8MB39-F1
#
_entry.id   AF-A0A1A8MB39-F1
#
_cell.length_a   1.000
_cell.length_b   1.000
_cell.length_c   1.000
_cell.angle_alpha   90.00
_cell.angle_beta   90.00
_cell.angle_gamma   90.00
#
_symmetry.space_group_name_H-M   'P 1'
#
loop_
_entity.id
_entity.type
_entity.pdbx_description
1 polymer ?
#
loop_
_entity_poly.entity_id
_entity_poly.type
_entity_poly.pdbx_seq_one_letter_code
_entity_poly.pdbx_strand_id
1 'polypeptide(L)'
;TDICSNNGECVCGTCICKKRENPAEVYSGKYCDCDNFNCDRSNNKLCGGHGRCECRKCICDANYTGNACECSMDSSTCLAKNGQECNGRGKCECGVCKCSDSKFQGPTCELCPTCPGVCTEHKDCVQCLAFKTGEKKDTCHQECTKYKLEKVTERERLPQPTDEPFPRAICKERDENDCWFYFTLAVQEDDTKQVHVLEKPECPAGPDIIPIVAGVVAGIVMIGLALLLIWKLLMIIHDRREFAKFEKEKMNA
;
A
#
# COMPACT_ATOMS: atom_id res chain seq x y z
N THR A 1 -41.31 -22.63 40.87
CA THR A 1 -39.90 -23.08 40.94
C THR A 1 -39.90 -24.59 40.81
N ASP A 2 -39.19 -25.12 39.83
CA ASP A 2 -39.14 -26.56 39.59
C ASP A 2 -38.37 -27.28 40.70
N ILE A 3 -38.87 -28.44 41.13
CA ILE A 3 -38.25 -29.24 42.20
C ILE A 3 -36.89 -29.75 41.70
N CYS A 4 -35.81 -29.46 42.44
CA CYS A 4 -34.44 -29.81 42.09
C CYS A 4 -34.02 -29.39 40.66
N SER A 5 -34.54 -28.24 40.19
CA SER A 5 -34.25 -27.65 38.89
C SER A 5 -34.41 -28.61 37.69
N ASN A 6 -35.27 -29.62 37.81
CA ASN A 6 -35.44 -30.72 36.85
C ASN A 6 -34.19 -31.57 36.56
N ASN A 7 -33.09 -31.30 37.27
CA ASN A 7 -31.78 -31.94 37.10
C ASN A 7 -31.49 -32.98 38.20
N GLY A 8 -32.49 -33.31 39.03
CA GLY A 8 -32.35 -34.24 40.14
C GLY A 8 -33.69 -34.82 40.58
N GLU A 9 -33.62 -35.69 41.59
CA GLU A 9 -34.76 -36.25 42.29
C GLU A 9 -34.73 -35.80 43.76
N CYS A 10 -35.88 -35.43 44.31
CA CYS A 10 -35.99 -35.02 45.71
C CYS A 10 -36.24 -36.26 46.59
N VAL A 11 -35.29 -36.58 47.46
CA VAL A 11 -35.37 -37.69 48.40
C VAL A 11 -35.20 -37.14 49.81
N CYS A 12 -36.22 -37.33 50.65
CA CYS A 12 -36.22 -36.88 52.05
C CYS A 12 -35.87 -35.38 52.23
N GLY A 13 -36.34 -34.52 51.33
CA GLY A 13 -36.11 -33.06 51.40
C GLY A 13 -34.73 -32.60 50.91
N THR A 14 -33.92 -33.51 50.37
CA THR A 14 -32.62 -33.22 49.75
C THR A 14 -32.65 -33.59 48.27
N CYS A 15 -32.01 -32.79 47.42
CA CYS A 15 -31.90 -33.09 45.99
C CYS A 15 -30.72 -34.01 45.70
N ILE A 16 -30.97 -35.10 44.98
CA ILE A 16 -29.96 -35.99 44.43
C ILE A 16 -29.87 -35.72 42.92
N CYS A 17 -28.74 -35.18 42.47
CA CYS A 17 -28.60 -34.75 41.07
C CYS A 17 -28.40 -35.94 40.12
N LYS A 18 -28.97 -35.82 38.91
CA LYS A 18 -28.87 -36.83 37.84
C LYS A 18 -27.42 -36.97 37.37
N LYS A 19 -27.03 -38.19 37.04
CA LYS A 19 -25.75 -38.47 36.37
C LYS A 19 -25.93 -38.40 34.86
N ARG A 20 -24.95 -37.85 34.15
CA ARG A 20 -24.92 -37.83 32.67
C ARG A 20 -24.16 -39.03 32.12
N GLU A 21 -24.29 -39.26 30.81
CA GLU A 21 -23.53 -40.28 30.08
C GLU A 21 -22.02 -40.00 30.13
N ASN A 22 -21.64 -38.72 30.00
CA ASN A 22 -20.27 -38.27 30.20
C ASN A 22 -20.01 -38.07 31.72
N PRO A 23 -19.13 -38.86 32.35
CA PRO A 23 -18.87 -38.74 33.79
C PRO A 23 -18.21 -37.40 34.18
N ALA A 24 -17.60 -36.70 33.23
CA ALA A 24 -17.00 -35.37 33.48
C ALA A 24 -18.05 -34.26 33.59
N GLU A 25 -19.29 -34.50 33.13
CA GLU A 25 -20.38 -33.53 33.16
C GLU A 25 -21.29 -33.77 34.37
N VAL A 26 -21.30 -32.81 35.28
CA VAL A 26 -21.87 -32.98 36.62
C VAL A 26 -22.83 -31.85 36.92
N TYR A 27 -24.05 -32.21 37.33
CA TYR A 27 -24.97 -31.32 38.02
C TYR A 27 -24.60 -31.25 39.50
N SER A 28 -24.58 -30.04 40.06
CA SER A 28 -24.16 -29.75 41.42
C SER A 28 -25.05 -28.68 42.07
N GLY A 29 -24.77 -28.36 43.34
CA GLY A 29 -25.57 -27.42 44.12
C GLY A 29 -26.68 -28.09 44.93
N LYS A 30 -27.16 -27.39 45.97
CA LYS A 30 -28.19 -27.91 46.90
C LYS A 30 -29.49 -28.26 46.18
N TYR A 31 -29.77 -27.58 45.07
CA TYR A 31 -30.99 -27.74 44.29
C TYR A 31 -30.72 -28.29 42.88
N CYS A 32 -29.52 -28.81 42.60
CA CYS A 32 -29.09 -29.25 41.26
C CYS A 32 -29.21 -28.14 40.20
N ASP A 33 -29.03 -26.91 40.64
CA ASP A 33 -29.15 -25.67 39.88
C ASP A 33 -27.85 -25.29 39.16
N CYS A 34 -26.72 -25.85 39.58
CA CYS A 34 -25.41 -25.65 38.97
C CYS A 34 -25.01 -26.80 38.05
N ASP A 35 -24.20 -26.50 37.04
CA ASP A 35 -23.51 -27.48 36.22
C ASP A 35 -22.13 -26.97 35.79
N ASN A 36 -21.26 -27.88 35.33
CA ASN A 36 -19.90 -27.58 34.89
C ASN A 36 -19.71 -27.68 33.36
N PHE A 37 -20.78 -27.61 32.57
CA PHE A 37 -20.71 -27.83 31.12
C PHE A 37 -21.55 -26.83 30.28
N ASN A 38 -22.45 -26.07 30.90
CA ASN A 38 -23.17 -24.95 30.27
C ASN A 38 -22.53 -23.59 30.59
N CYS A 39 -21.21 -23.50 30.48
CA CYS A 39 -20.52 -22.21 30.47
C CYS A 39 -20.36 -21.67 29.06
N ASP A 40 -20.01 -20.38 28.96
CA ASP A 40 -19.70 -19.73 27.69
C ASP A 40 -18.54 -20.42 26.97
N ARG A 41 -18.61 -20.40 25.64
CA ARG A 41 -17.64 -21.04 24.75
C ARG A 41 -16.97 -19.99 23.88
N SER A 42 -15.65 -20.14 23.72
CA SER A 42 -14.86 -19.38 22.75
C SER A 42 -14.09 -20.36 21.88
N ASN A 43 -14.04 -20.11 20.56
CA ASN A 43 -13.45 -21.02 19.57
C ASN A 43 -13.93 -22.48 19.73
N ASN A 44 -15.23 -22.66 19.98
CA ASN A 44 -15.90 -23.95 20.25
C ASN A 44 -15.42 -24.72 21.49
N LYS A 45 -14.59 -24.12 22.35
CA LYS A 45 -14.10 -24.71 23.61
C LYS A 45 -14.81 -24.09 24.81
N LEU A 46 -15.17 -24.92 25.79
CA LEU A 46 -15.71 -24.47 27.08
C LEU A 46 -14.68 -23.59 27.79
N CYS A 47 -15.07 -22.37 28.16
CA CYS A 47 -14.15 -21.38 28.75
C CYS A 47 -12.87 -21.17 27.93
N GLY A 48 -12.98 -21.22 26.60
CA GLY A 48 -11.86 -21.01 25.68
C GLY A 48 -10.77 -22.08 25.74
N GLY A 49 -10.91 -23.08 26.62
CA GLY A 49 -9.84 -24.01 27.00
C GLY A 49 -8.80 -23.39 27.95
N HIS A 50 -9.07 -22.21 28.50
CA HIS A 50 -8.19 -21.43 29.39
C HIS A 50 -8.86 -21.12 30.73
N GLY A 51 -9.66 -22.06 31.22
CA GLY A 51 -10.36 -21.92 32.48
C GLY A 51 -11.22 -23.14 32.79
N ARG A 52 -11.77 -23.14 34.00
CA ARG A 52 -12.67 -24.19 34.49
C ARG A 52 -14.08 -23.64 34.65
N CYS A 53 -15.07 -24.44 34.25
CA CYS A 53 -16.48 -24.08 34.40
C CYS A 53 -16.97 -24.44 35.80
N GLU A 54 -17.32 -23.44 36.60
CA GLU A 54 -17.91 -23.60 37.93
C GLU A 54 -19.29 -22.95 37.96
N CYS A 55 -20.33 -23.78 38.11
CA CYS A 55 -21.73 -23.34 38.17
C CYS A 55 -22.08 -22.34 37.05
N ARG A 56 -21.87 -22.74 35.79
CA ARG A 56 -22.14 -21.94 34.58
C ARG A 56 -21.34 -20.63 34.46
N LYS A 57 -20.30 -20.45 35.27
CA LYS A 57 -19.35 -19.34 35.12
C LYS A 57 -17.96 -19.88 34.85
N CYS A 58 -17.27 -19.25 33.90
CA CYS A 58 -15.88 -19.57 33.66
C CYS A 58 -14.98 -18.92 34.72
N ILE A 59 -14.16 -19.74 35.36
CA ILE A 59 -13.07 -19.31 36.22
C ILE A 59 -11.79 -19.45 35.40
N CYS A 60 -11.28 -18.31 34.94
CA CYS A 60 -10.14 -18.28 34.03
C CYS A 60 -8.83 -18.66 34.71
N ASP A 61 -7.96 -19.28 33.93
CA ASP A 61 -6.58 -19.56 34.32
C ASP A 61 -5.80 -18.25 34.49
N ALA A 62 -4.64 -18.34 35.16
CA ALA A 62 -3.75 -17.19 35.30
C ALA A 62 -3.40 -16.59 33.93
N ASN A 63 -3.46 -15.26 33.82
CA ASN A 63 -3.25 -14.50 32.58
C ASN A 63 -4.35 -14.63 31.52
N TYR A 64 -5.55 -15.12 31.84
CA TYR A 64 -6.71 -15.07 30.95
C TYR A 64 -7.87 -14.32 31.58
N THR A 65 -8.63 -13.60 30.76
CA THR A 65 -9.81 -12.83 31.16
C THR A 65 -10.93 -12.94 30.13
N GLY A 66 -12.10 -12.35 30.42
CA GLY A 66 -13.30 -12.46 29.60
C GLY A 66 -14.31 -13.46 30.17
N ASN A 67 -15.53 -13.44 29.65
CA ASN A 67 -16.62 -14.30 30.14
C ASN A 67 -16.41 -15.77 29.78
N ALA A 68 -15.73 -16.02 28.65
CA ALA A 68 -15.36 -17.33 28.17
C ALA A 68 -13.84 -17.55 28.24
N CYS A 69 -13.10 -16.76 29.03
CA CYS A 69 -11.64 -16.81 29.15
C CYS A 69 -10.90 -16.72 27.79
N GLU A 70 -11.45 -15.91 26.89
CA GLU A 70 -10.99 -15.75 25.52
C GLU A 70 -9.82 -14.78 25.37
N CYS A 71 -9.59 -13.93 26.38
CA CYS A 71 -8.65 -12.81 26.29
C CYS A 71 -7.36 -13.10 27.04
N SER A 72 -6.25 -13.27 26.31
CA SER A 72 -4.92 -13.39 26.92
C SER A 72 -4.44 -12.05 27.46
N MET A 73 -3.95 -12.04 28.69
CA MET A 73 -3.27 -10.89 29.32
C MET A 73 -1.77 -10.84 28.99
N ASP A 74 -1.26 -11.86 28.28
CA ASP A 74 0.12 -11.86 27.81
C ASP A 74 0.28 -10.83 26.68
N SER A 75 1.17 -9.86 26.89
CA SER A 75 1.49 -8.82 25.92
C SER A 75 2.74 -9.12 25.10
N SER A 76 3.37 -10.28 25.29
CA SER A 76 4.60 -10.64 24.56
C SER A 76 4.41 -10.62 23.04
N THR A 77 3.23 -11.02 22.56
CA THR A 77 2.86 -11.03 21.13
C THR A 77 2.69 -9.63 20.54
N CYS A 78 2.41 -8.63 21.39
CA CYS A 78 2.26 -7.24 21.00
C CYS A 78 3.59 -6.47 21.02
N LEU A 79 4.68 -7.07 21.50
CA LEU A 79 5.98 -6.42 21.60
C LEU A 79 6.67 -6.39 20.24
N ALA A 80 6.90 -5.19 19.71
CA ALA A 80 7.58 -5.01 18.43
C ALA A 80 9.10 -5.14 18.55
N LYS A 81 9.78 -5.27 17.40
CA LYS A 81 11.26 -5.36 17.32
C LYS A 81 12.00 -4.16 17.92
N ASN A 82 11.34 -2.99 17.97
CA ASN A 82 11.88 -1.79 18.59
C ASN A 82 11.72 -1.77 20.12
N GLY A 83 11.17 -2.83 20.72
CA GLY A 83 10.94 -2.96 22.15
C GLY A 83 9.71 -2.20 22.67
N GLN A 84 8.91 -1.60 21.79
CA GLN A 84 7.66 -0.92 22.15
C GLN A 84 6.45 -1.80 21.88
N GLU A 85 5.45 -1.71 22.75
CA GLU A 85 4.16 -2.35 22.52
C GLU A 85 3.47 -1.71 21.31
N CYS A 86 3.09 -2.53 20.33
CA CYS A 86 2.44 -2.10 19.09
C CYS A 86 3.16 -0.94 18.38
N ASN A 87 4.51 -0.96 18.39
CA ASN A 87 5.39 0.13 17.87
C ASN A 87 5.08 1.53 18.46
N GLY A 88 4.44 1.62 19.63
CA GLY A 88 3.97 2.88 20.20
C GLY A 88 2.82 3.54 19.42
N ARG A 89 2.17 2.79 18.53
CA ARG A 89 1.13 3.25 17.59
C ARG A 89 -0.21 2.57 17.82
N GLY A 90 -0.38 1.89 18.95
CA GLY A 90 -1.57 1.12 19.25
C GLY A 90 -1.65 0.73 20.73
N LYS A 91 -2.67 -0.06 21.06
CA LYS A 91 -2.84 -0.70 22.36
C LYS A 91 -2.92 -2.21 22.19
N CYS A 92 -2.27 -2.98 23.05
CA CYS A 92 -2.45 -4.43 23.07
C CYS A 92 -3.77 -4.78 23.75
N GLU A 93 -4.66 -5.44 23.03
CA GLU A 93 -5.91 -5.98 23.56
C GLU A 93 -5.96 -7.48 23.28
N CYS A 94 -6.02 -8.29 24.36
CA CYS A 94 -6.08 -9.75 24.27
C CYS A 94 -4.92 -10.39 23.49
N GLY A 95 -3.70 -9.85 23.61
CA GLY A 95 -2.53 -10.31 22.87
C GLY A 95 -2.51 -9.90 21.39
N VAL A 96 -3.39 -9.00 20.96
CA VAL A 96 -3.45 -8.47 19.59
C VAL A 96 -3.36 -6.95 19.61
N CYS A 97 -2.51 -6.37 18.76
CA CYS A 97 -2.40 -4.93 18.64
C CYS A 97 -3.61 -4.31 17.94
N LYS A 98 -4.26 -3.36 18.63
CA LYS A 98 -5.23 -2.43 18.06
C LYS A 98 -4.52 -1.13 17.72
N CYS A 99 -4.20 -0.94 16.44
CA CYS A 99 -3.53 0.27 15.95
C CYS A 99 -4.44 1.50 16.13
N SER A 100 -3.87 2.60 16.61
CA SER A 100 -4.62 3.84 16.89
C SER A 100 -5.04 4.58 15.62
N ASP A 101 -4.34 4.35 14.51
CA ASP A 101 -4.64 4.96 13.21
C ASP A 101 -4.76 3.85 12.16
N SER A 102 -5.80 3.93 11.33
CA SER A 102 -6.12 2.94 10.29
C SER A 102 -5.07 2.84 9.19
N LYS A 103 -4.15 3.81 9.10
CA LYS A 103 -3.00 3.73 8.19
C LYS A 103 -1.96 2.69 8.61
N PHE A 104 -1.92 2.32 9.89
CA PHE A 104 -0.97 1.35 10.42
C PHE A 104 -1.60 -0.04 10.49
N GLN A 105 -0.80 -1.04 10.11
CA GLN A 105 -1.20 -2.44 10.01
C GLN A 105 -0.07 -3.37 10.47
N GLY A 106 -0.36 -4.65 10.48
CA GLY A 106 0.56 -5.70 10.92
C GLY A 106 0.32 -6.10 12.37
N PRO A 107 0.90 -7.23 12.80
CA PRO A 107 0.73 -7.78 14.15
C PRO A 107 1.12 -6.81 15.25
N THR A 108 2.03 -5.87 14.97
CA THR A 108 2.52 -4.86 15.92
C THR A 108 2.39 -3.42 15.41
N CYS A 109 1.52 -3.14 14.42
CA CYS A 109 1.35 -1.80 13.83
C CYS A 109 2.60 -1.21 13.15
N GLU A 110 3.47 -2.07 12.63
CA GLU A 110 4.72 -1.70 11.96
C GLU A 110 4.53 -1.24 10.51
N LEU A 111 3.52 -1.75 9.81
CA LEU A 111 3.31 -1.52 8.38
C LEU A 111 2.53 -0.22 8.18
N CYS A 112 2.99 0.63 7.27
CA CYS A 112 2.31 1.88 6.91
C CYS A 112 2.41 2.14 5.40
N PRO A 113 1.51 1.57 4.57
CA PRO A 113 1.57 1.74 3.12
C PRO A 113 1.49 3.21 2.66
N THR A 114 0.81 4.06 3.43
CA THR A 114 0.62 5.48 3.08
C THR A 114 1.69 6.42 3.64
N CYS A 115 2.70 5.90 4.35
CA CYS A 115 3.76 6.72 4.91
C CYS A 115 4.71 7.23 3.80
N PRO A 116 5.27 8.45 3.94
CA PRO A 116 6.28 8.96 3.01
C PRO A 116 7.50 8.02 2.95
N GLY A 117 8.00 7.75 1.74
CA GLY A 117 9.20 6.93 1.52
C GLY A 117 8.95 5.47 1.11
N VAL A 118 7.74 4.94 1.34
CA VAL A 118 7.36 3.57 0.90
C VAL A 118 7.53 3.40 -0.62
N CYS A 119 7.08 4.39 -1.39
CA CYS A 119 7.21 4.38 -2.84
C CYS A 119 8.68 4.31 -3.29
N THR A 120 9.55 5.08 -2.64
CA THR A 120 10.97 5.14 -2.98
C THR A 120 11.70 3.86 -2.59
N GLU A 121 11.36 3.24 -1.46
CA GLU A 121 11.93 1.96 -1.02
C GLU A 121 11.59 0.81 -1.98
N HIS A 122 10.37 0.79 -2.51
CA HIS A 122 9.90 -0.28 -3.39
C HIS A 122 10.14 0.00 -4.87
N LYS A 123 10.51 1.24 -5.22
CA LYS A 123 10.73 1.71 -6.59
C LYS A 123 11.60 0.74 -7.41
N ASP A 124 12.77 0.38 -6.89
CA ASP A 124 13.77 -0.37 -7.66
C ASP A 124 13.31 -1.80 -7.99
N CYS A 125 12.62 -2.45 -7.05
CA CYS A 125 12.04 -3.78 -7.27
C CYS A 125 10.90 -3.73 -8.28
N VAL A 126 10.04 -2.71 -8.21
CA VAL A 126 8.95 -2.53 -9.19
C VAL A 126 9.53 -2.27 -10.58
N GLN A 127 10.54 -1.42 -10.68
CA GLN A 127 11.19 -1.07 -11.94
C GLN A 127 11.88 -2.29 -12.59
N CYS A 128 12.61 -3.09 -11.81
CA CYS A 128 13.29 -4.28 -12.35
C CYS A 128 12.30 -5.36 -12.80
N LEU A 129 11.24 -5.60 -12.03
CA LEU A 129 10.24 -6.62 -12.35
C LEU A 129 9.35 -6.21 -13.53
N ALA A 130 8.96 -4.94 -13.61
CA ALA A 130 8.07 -4.43 -14.65
C ALA A 130 8.79 -4.19 -15.97
N PHE A 131 9.92 -3.46 -15.92
CA PHE A 131 10.57 -2.89 -17.11
C PHE A 131 11.94 -3.52 -17.40
N LYS A 132 12.46 -4.36 -16.50
CA LYS A 132 13.83 -4.93 -16.59
C LYS A 132 14.92 -3.84 -16.68
N THR A 133 14.67 -2.71 -16.02
CA THR A 133 15.57 -1.55 -15.85
C THR A 133 15.73 -1.25 -14.35
N GLY A 134 16.45 -0.20 -13.97
CA GLY A 134 16.72 0.11 -12.56
C GLY A 134 18.06 -0.42 -12.05
N GLU A 135 18.46 0.07 -10.87
CA GLU A 135 19.71 -0.31 -10.20
C GLU A 135 19.74 -1.79 -9.81
N LYS A 136 18.58 -2.37 -9.46
CA LYS A 136 18.43 -3.78 -9.07
C LYS A 136 18.20 -4.74 -10.22
N LYS A 137 18.47 -4.33 -11.47
CA LYS A 137 18.24 -5.17 -12.66
C LYS A 137 18.90 -6.54 -12.55
N ASP A 138 20.13 -6.61 -12.04
CA ASP A 138 20.91 -7.85 -11.99
C ASP A 138 20.56 -8.71 -10.77
N THR A 139 20.22 -8.11 -9.62
CA THR A 139 19.83 -8.82 -8.39
C THR A 139 18.32 -9.01 -8.22
N CYS A 140 17.53 -8.58 -9.20
CA CYS A 140 16.06 -8.56 -9.20
C CYS A 140 15.43 -9.88 -8.74
N HIS A 141 15.92 -11.01 -9.27
CA HIS A 141 15.35 -12.33 -8.99
C HIS A 141 15.65 -12.84 -7.57
N GLN A 142 16.67 -12.29 -6.90
CA GLN A 142 17.06 -12.69 -5.54
C GLN A 142 16.40 -11.79 -4.50
N GLU A 143 16.42 -10.47 -4.72
CA GLU A 143 15.95 -9.48 -3.74
C GLU A 143 14.44 -9.21 -3.80
N CYS A 144 13.81 -9.40 -4.96
CA CYS A 144 12.42 -9.02 -5.19
C CYS A 144 11.46 -10.22 -5.30
N THR A 145 11.77 -11.35 -4.65
CA THR A 145 10.97 -12.59 -4.68
C THR A 145 9.60 -12.47 -4.01
N LYS A 146 9.46 -11.59 -3.01
CA LYS A 146 8.20 -11.37 -2.27
C LYS A 146 7.21 -10.43 -2.97
N TYR A 147 7.51 -10.01 -4.20
CA TYR A 147 6.67 -9.08 -4.95
C TYR A 147 5.85 -9.83 -5.99
N LYS A 148 4.54 -9.68 -5.92
CA LYS A 148 3.61 -10.17 -6.94
C LYS A 148 3.19 -8.99 -7.80
N LEU A 149 3.76 -8.92 -9.00
CA LEU A 149 3.56 -7.81 -9.93
C LEU A 149 2.48 -8.12 -10.97
N GLU A 150 1.57 -7.19 -11.16
CA GLU A 150 0.54 -7.21 -12.19
C GLU A 150 0.62 -5.93 -13.03
N LYS A 151 0.65 -6.08 -14.36
CA LYS A 151 0.74 -4.95 -15.29
C LYS A 151 -0.66 -4.52 -15.71
N VAL A 152 -0.89 -3.21 -15.69
CA VAL A 152 -2.17 -2.61 -16.04
C VAL A 152 -1.97 -1.68 -17.24
N THR A 153 -2.86 -1.75 -18.22
CA THR A 153 -2.74 -1.02 -19.49
C THR A 153 -3.11 0.46 -19.38
N GLU A 154 -4.06 0.79 -18.51
CA GLU A 154 -4.66 2.12 -18.36
C GLU A 154 -4.57 2.57 -16.90
N ARG A 155 -4.36 3.87 -16.67
CA ARG A 155 -4.17 4.43 -15.33
C ARG A 155 -5.43 4.32 -14.48
N GLU A 156 -6.59 4.43 -15.09
CA GLU A 156 -7.91 4.39 -14.45
C GLU A 156 -8.25 2.99 -13.90
N ARG A 157 -7.58 1.96 -14.43
CA ARG A 157 -7.72 0.57 -13.96
C ARG A 157 -6.77 0.25 -12.80
N LEU A 158 -5.90 1.18 -12.40
CA LEU A 158 -5.13 1.00 -11.18
C LEU A 158 -6.10 0.96 -9.99
N PRO A 159 -5.97 -0.04 -9.09
CA PRO A 159 -6.90 -0.21 -7.99
C PRO A 159 -6.98 1.07 -7.14
N GLN A 160 -8.19 1.64 -6.94
CA GLN A 160 -8.37 2.87 -6.15
C GLN A 160 -8.61 2.60 -4.67
N PRO A 161 -8.13 3.44 -3.72
CA PRO A 161 -8.12 3.18 -2.28
C PRO A 161 -9.41 2.59 -1.69
N THR A 162 -10.55 2.95 -2.26
CA THR A 162 -11.91 2.53 -1.91
C THR A 162 -12.34 1.11 -2.32
N ASP A 163 -11.60 0.43 -3.20
CA ASP A 163 -12.09 -0.80 -3.85
C ASP A 163 -11.85 -2.12 -3.06
N GLU A 164 -11.09 -2.10 -1.97
CA GLU A 164 -10.64 -3.31 -1.24
C GLU A 164 -10.51 -3.05 0.28
N PRO A 165 -10.47 -4.09 1.14
CA PRO A 165 -10.40 -3.96 2.60
C PRO A 165 -9.05 -3.43 3.12
N PHE A 166 -8.00 -3.46 2.29
CA PHE A 166 -6.63 -3.18 2.69
C PHE A 166 -6.14 -1.80 2.19
N PRO A 167 -5.50 -0.99 3.06
CA PRO A 167 -4.85 0.26 2.67
C PRO A 167 -3.77 0.04 1.61
N ARG A 168 -3.87 0.77 0.49
CA ARG A 168 -2.91 0.73 -0.62
C ARG A 168 -2.16 2.05 -0.73
N ALA A 169 -0.87 1.97 -1.04
CA ALA A 169 -0.08 3.14 -1.46
C ALA A 169 -0.34 3.41 -2.94
N ILE A 170 -0.49 4.67 -3.32
CA ILE A 170 -0.42 5.10 -4.72
C ILE A 170 0.90 5.82 -4.90
N CYS A 171 1.73 5.31 -5.79
CA CYS A 171 3.09 5.76 -6.00
C CYS A 171 3.26 6.32 -7.41
N LYS A 172 4.03 7.40 -7.50
CA LYS A 172 4.46 8.05 -8.73
C LYS A 172 5.95 8.29 -8.62
N GLU A 173 6.73 7.57 -9.42
CA GLU A 173 8.19 7.61 -9.38
C GLU A 173 8.76 7.88 -10.79
N ARG A 174 10.03 8.31 -10.84
CA ARG A 174 10.77 8.56 -12.09
C ARG A 174 11.84 7.52 -12.35
N ASP A 175 11.96 7.07 -13.58
CA ASP A 175 13.06 6.21 -14.03
C ASP A 175 14.31 7.01 -14.43
N GLU A 176 15.34 6.33 -14.96
CA GLU A 176 16.58 6.97 -15.41
C GLU A 176 16.40 7.86 -16.66
N ASN A 177 15.30 7.69 -17.40
CA ASN A 177 14.98 8.45 -18.62
C ASN A 177 14.06 9.64 -18.34
N ASP A 178 13.87 10.01 -17.05
CA ASP A 178 12.93 11.04 -16.59
C ASP A 178 11.47 10.74 -16.97
N CYS A 179 11.15 9.47 -17.21
CA CYS A 179 9.79 8.99 -17.45
C CYS A 179 9.08 8.71 -16.13
N TRP A 180 7.81 9.09 -16.05
CA TRP A 180 6.96 8.81 -14.91
C TRP A 180 6.32 7.44 -15.03
N PHE A 181 6.47 6.61 -14.01
CA PHE A 181 5.70 5.37 -13.89
C PHE A 181 4.88 5.39 -12.59
N TYR A 182 3.67 4.85 -12.71
CA TYR A 182 2.69 4.79 -11.63
C TYR A 182 2.51 3.35 -11.20
N PHE A 183 2.45 3.14 -9.89
CA PHE A 183 2.14 1.84 -9.34
C PHE A 183 1.36 1.96 -8.03
N THR A 184 0.63 0.91 -7.68
CA THR A 184 0.01 0.76 -6.37
C THR A 184 0.65 -0.39 -5.61
N LEU A 185 0.73 -0.25 -4.29
CA LEU A 185 1.32 -1.25 -3.40
C LEU A 185 0.34 -1.59 -2.28
N ALA A 186 0.08 -2.87 -2.08
CA ALA A 186 -0.61 -3.40 -0.92
C ALA A 186 0.25 -4.50 -0.28
N VAL A 187 0.22 -4.60 1.04
CA VAL A 187 0.93 -5.64 1.80
C VAL A 187 -0.11 -6.59 2.37
N GLN A 188 0.00 -7.89 2.06
CA GLN A 188 -0.88 -8.93 2.57
C GLN A 188 -0.41 -9.41 3.96
N GLU A 189 -1.27 -10.17 4.66
CA GLU A 189 -0.99 -10.69 6.00
C GLU A 189 0.26 -11.60 6.07
N ASP A 190 0.63 -12.24 4.97
CA ASP A 190 1.79 -13.13 4.85
C ASP A 190 3.10 -12.41 4.47
N ASP A 191 3.12 -11.07 4.58
CA ASP A 191 4.24 -10.21 4.16
C ASP A 191 4.52 -10.24 2.63
N THR A 192 3.58 -10.72 1.81
CA THR A 192 3.68 -10.57 0.34
C THR A 192 3.27 -9.16 -0.10
N LYS A 193 4.02 -8.60 -1.05
CA LYS A 193 3.80 -7.26 -1.61
C LYS A 193 3.08 -7.40 -2.94
N GLN A 194 1.81 -7.04 -2.99
CA GLN A 194 1.03 -7.00 -4.22
C GLN A 194 1.22 -5.64 -4.89
N VAL A 195 1.68 -5.65 -6.13
CA VAL A 195 2.00 -4.43 -6.89
C VAL A 195 1.23 -4.43 -8.21
N HIS A 196 0.50 -3.35 -8.48
CA HIS A 196 -0.05 -3.09 -9.81
C HIS A 196 0.69 -1.92 -10.44
N VAL A 197 1.30 -2.12 -11.60
CA VAL A 197 2.13 -1.11 -12.28
C VAL A 197 1.57 -0.81 -13.66
N LEU A 198 1.63 0.47 -14.08
CA LEU A 198 1.27 0.85 -15.43
C LEU A 198 2.25 0.23 -16.44
N GLU A 199 1.74 -0.44 -17.48
CA GLU A 199 2.56 -1.16 -18.45
C GLU A 199 3.49 -0.24 -19.25
N LYS A 200 3.05 0.99 -19.54
CA LYS A 200 3.81 1.99 -20.29
C LYS A 200 4.08 3.22 -19.42
N PRO A 201 5.36 3.56 -19.15
CA PRO A 201 5.71 4.83 -18.51
C PRO A 201 5.30 6.04 -19.35
N GLU A 202 4.94 7.13 -18.69
CA GLU A 202 4.67 8.43 -19.28
C GLU A 202 5.98 9.24 -19.37
N CYS A 203 6.64 9.21 -20.53
CA CYS A 203 7.85 10.00 -20.79
C CYS A 203 7.52 11.41 -21.27
N PRO A 204 8.26 12.44 -20.86
CA PRO A 204 8.15 13.77 -21.45
C PRO A 204 8.47 13.69 -22.95
N ALA A 205 7.64 14.30 -23.79
CA ALA A 205 7.96 14.44 -25.20
C ALA A 205 9.23 15.30 -25.31
N GLY A 206 10.27 14.76 -25.96
CA GLY A 206 11.46 15.54 -26.29
C GLY A 206 11.09 16.79 -27.09
N PRO A 207 11.92 17.85 -27.07
CA PRO A 207 11.66 19.04 -27.87
C PRO A 207 11.55 18.64 -29.34
N ASP A 208 10.45 19.03 -30.00
CA ASP A 208 10.29 18.79 -31.43
C ASP A 208 11.38 19.56 -32.18
N ILE A 209 12.29 18.85 -32.82
CA ILE A 209 13.46 19.40 -33.49
C ILE A 209 13.04 20.11 -34.79
N ILE A 210 11.92 19.70 -35.39
CA ILE A 210 11.44 20.19 -36.69
C ILE A 210 11.22 21.72 -36.70
N PRO A 211 10.48 22.34 -35.77
CA PRO A 211 10.28 23.79 -35.75
C PRO A 211 11.58 24.58 -35.51
N ILE A 212 12.51 24.04 -34.71
CA ILE A 212 13.80 24.67 -34.44
C ILE A 212 14.63 24.72 -35.73
N VAL A 213 14.73 23.59 -36.43
CA VAL A 213 15.47 23.50 -37.70
C VAL A 213 14.82 24.38 -38.78
N ALA A 214 13.50 24.34 -38.89
CA ALA A 214 12.77 25.18 -39.85
C ALA A 214 13.00 26.68 -39.59
N GLY A 215 12.99 27.11 -38.33
CA GLY A 215 13.25 28.49 -37.94
C GLY A 215 14.66 28.96 -38.31
N VAL A 216 15.68 28.13 -38.05
CA VAL A 216 17.08 28.44 -38.39
C VAL A 216 17.28 28.54 -39.90
N VAL A 217 16.75 27.59 -40.67
CA VAL A 217 16.87 27.58 -42.14
C VAL A 217 16.18 28.81 -42.73
N ALA A 218 14.96 29.14 -42.30
CA ALA A 218 14.25 30.33 -42.76
C ALA A 218 15.01 31.61 -42.44
N GLY A 219 15.62 31.71 -41.24
CA GLY A 219 16.45 32.84 -40.84
C GLY A 219 17.66 33.04 -41.75
N ILE A 220 18.40 31.97 -42.05
CA ILE A 220 19.58 32.03 -42.93
C ILE A 220 19.19 32.48 -44.34
N VAL A 221 18.10 31.93 -44.90
CA VAL A 221 17.62 32.29 -46.23
C VAL A 221 17.20 33.77 -46.28
N MET A 222 16.48 34.25 -45.25
CA MET A 222 16.06 35.66 -45.17
C MET A 222 17.24 36.62 -45.08
N ILE A 223 18.25 36.30 -44.27
CA ILE A 223 19.47 37.10 -44.17
C ILE A 223 20.22 37.11 -45.51
N GLY A 224 20.34 35.95 -46.16
CA GLY A 224 20.96 35.84 -47.48
C GLY A 224 20.27 36.70 -48.53
N LEU A 225 18.93 36.65 -48.60
CA LEU A 225 18.14 37.48 -49.52
C LEU A 225 18.30 38.97 -49.21
N ALA A 226 18.31 39.37 -47.93
CA ALA A 226 18.52 40.76 -47.55
C ALA A 226 19.90 41.27 -47.98
N LEU A 227 20.96 40.48 -47.78
CA LEU A 227 22.31 40.82 -48.22
C LEU A 227 22.40 40.94 -49.75
N LEU A 228 21.75 40.03 -50.49
CA LEU A 228 21.69 40.11 -51.96
C LEU A 228 20.95 41.36 -52.45
N LEU A 229 19.84 41.74 -51.79
CA LEU A 229 19.09 42.95 -52.12
C LEU A 229 19.91 44.21 -51.83
N ILE A 230 20.59 44.27 -50.68
CA ILE A 230 21.48 45.38 -50.33
C ILE A 230 22.63 45.48 -51.34
N TRP A 231 23.27 44.37 -51.67
CA TRP A 231 24.34 44.33 -52.67
C TRP A 231 23.85 44.81 -54.04
N LYS A 232 22.68 44.34 -54.48
CA LYS A 232 22.05 44.79 -55.74
C LYS A 232 21.74 46.29 -55.73
N LEU A 233 21.20 46.83 -54.64
CA LEU A 233 20.93 48.26 -54.49
C LEU A 233 22.22 49.08 -54.57
N LEU A 234 23.27 48.67 -53.85
CA LEU A 234 24.57 49.33 -53.89
C LEU A 234 25.17 49.29 -55.29
N MET A 235 25.07 48.16 -55.99
CA MET A 235 25.58 48.03 -57.36
C MET A 235 24.82 48.95 -58.33
N ILE A 236 23.49 48.99 -58.25
CA ILE A 236 22.65 49.87 -59.09
C ILE A 236 22.97 51.35 -58.82
N ILE A 237 23.17 51.74 -57.57
CA ILE A 237 23.54 53.13 -57.22
C ILE A 237 24.92 53.47 -57.81
N HIS A 238 25.89 52.56 -57.68
CA HIS A 238 27.22 52.76 -58.22
C HIS A 238 27.20 52.89 -59.74
N ASP A 239 26.48 51.99 -60.42
CA ASP A 239 26.32 51.96 -61.87
C ASP A 239 25.59 53.22 -62.40
N ARG A 240 24.52 53.68 -61.72
CA ARG A 240 23.88 54.98 -62.06
C ARG A 240 24.81 56.17 -61.84
N ARG A 241 25.68 56.12 -60.83
CA ARG A 241 26.62 57.21 -60.51
C ARG A 241 27.76 57.27 -61.52
N GLU A 242 28.28 56.12 -61.92
CA GLU A 242 29.23 55.97 -63.03
C GLU A 242 28.59 56.47 -64.35
N PHE A 243 27.38 56.01 -64.68
CA PHE A 243 26.67 56.42 -65.89
C PHE A 243 26.46 57.95 -65.96
N ALA A 244 26.04 58.58 -64.85
CA ALA A 244 25.88 60.03 -64.78
C ALA A 244 27.21 60.79 -64.90
N LYS A 245 28.33 60.18 -64.51
CA LYS A 245 29.68 60.75 -64.71
C LYS A 245 30.07 60.67 -66.19
N PHE A 246 29.83 59.53 -66.84
CA PHE A 246 30.05 59.35 -68.28
C PHE A 246 29.24 60.33 -69.14
N GLU A 247 27.96 60.58 -68.83
CA GLU A 247 27.17 61.57 -69.58
C GLU A 247 27.70 63.01 -69.44
N LYS A 248 28.15 63.40 -68.24
CA LYS A 248 28.76 64.73 -68.02
C LYS A 248 30.05 64.90 -68.80
N GLU A 249 30.87 63.86 -68.89
CA GLU A 249 32.10 63.87 -69.69
C GLU A 249 31.81 63.97 -71.19
N LYS A 250 30.71 63.36 -71.69
CA LYS A 250 30.26 63.54 -73.09
C LYS A 250 29.71 64.93 -73.41
N MET A 251 29.13 65.65 -72.45
CA MET A 251 28.60 67.01 -72.69
C MET A 251 29.67 68.11 -72.62
N ASN A 252 30.86 67.79 -72.11
CA ASN A 252 31.99 68.71 -71.97
C ASN A 252 33.09 68.47 -73.02
N ALA A 253 32.86 67.58 -73.99
CA ALA A 253 33.72 67.30 -75.15
C ALA A 253 33.02 67.75 -76.43
#